data_AF-A0A0G0VH22-F1
#
_entry.id   AF-A0A0G0VH22-F1
#
_cell.length_a   1.000
_cell.length_b   1.000
_cell.length_c   1.000
_cell.angle_alpha   90.00
_cell.angle_beta   90.00
_cell.angle_gamma   90.00
#
_symmetry.space_group_name_H-M   'P 1'
#
loop_
_entity.id
_entity.type
_entity.pdbx_description
1 polymer ?
#
loop_
_entity_poly.entity_id
_entity_poly.type
_entity_poly.pdbx_seq_one_letter_code
_entity_poly.pdbx_strand_id
1 'polypeptide(L)' 'MPKKNTTLPKLLTIRQAAEILNVHVETLRRWGKSRKLKAIVVNERGDRRYDPRDIEFFLKNRKK' A
#
# COMPACT_ATOMS: atom_id res chain seq x y z
N MET A 1 -22.14 19.38 -10.65
CA MET A 1 -21.33 18.17 -10.39
C MET A 1 -19.88 18.61 -10.16
N PRO A 2 -19.28 18.44 -8.97
CA PRO A 2 -17.91 18.86 -8.80
C PRO A 2 -16.99 17.85 -9.51
N LYS A 3 -16.32 18.31 -10.57
CA LYS A 3 -15.13 17.68 -11.12
C LYS A 3 -14.02 17.75 -10.07
N LYS A 4 -13.40 16.62 -9.73
CA LYS A 4 -12.10 16.59 -9.04
C LYS A 4 -11.11 15.77 -9.85
N ASN A 5 -10.55 16.43 -10.86
CA ASN A 5 -9.22 16.09 -11.36
C ASN A 5 -8.23 16.59 -10.32
N THR A 6 -7.76 15.71 -9.44
CA THR A 6 -6.61 16.01 -8.58
C THR A 6 -5.81 14.73 -8.47
N THR A 7 -4.65 14.76 -9.09
CA THR A 7 -3.49 13.87 -8.98
C THR A 7 -3.00 13.81 -7.53
N LEU A 8 -3.87 13.47 -6.60
CA LEU A 8 -3.48 13.09 -5.25
C LEU A 8 -2.72 11.77 -5.39
N PRO A 9 -1.50 11.62 -4.84
CA PRO A 9 -0.92 10.30 -4.68
C PRO A 9 -1.88 9.54 -3.77
N LYS A 10 -2.74 8.70 -4.36
CA LYS A 10 -3.70 7.86 -3.64
C LYS A 10 -2.92 6.79 -2.90
N LEU A 11 -2.31 7.20 -1.78
CA LEU A 11 -1.70 6.29 -0.84
C LEU A 11 -2.79 5.34 -0.38
N LEU A 12 -2.59 4.06 -0.67
CA LEU A 12 -3.53 3.01 -0.36
C LEU A 12 -3.44 2.71 1.14
N THR A 13 -4.60 2.52 1.75
CA THR A 13 -4.64 1.97 3.11
C THR A 13 -4.15 0.53 3.09
N ILE A 14 -3.73 0.03 4.25
CA ILE A 14 -3.32 -1.37 4.38
C ILE A 14 -4.39 -2.37 3.91
N ARG A 15 -5.68 -2.02 4.07
CA ARG A 15 -6.79 -2.85 3.63
C ARG A 15 -6.93 -2.85 2.11
N GLN A 16 -6.84 -1.68 1.47
CA GLN A 16 -6.86 -1.59 0.00
C GLN A 16 -5.67 -2.33 -0.62
N ALA A 17 -4.47 -2.17 -0.02
CA ALA A 17 -3.29 -2.91 -0.44
C ALA A 17 -3.50 -4.44 -0.33
N ALA A 18 -4.20 -4.88 0.72
CA ALA A 18 -4.49 -6.30 0.98
C ALA A 18 -5.46 -6.88 -0.04
N GLU A 19 -6.50 -6.12 -0.39
CA GLU A 19 -7.46 -6.49 -1.42
C GLU A 19 -6.79 -6.60 -2.81
N ILE A 20 -5.91 -5.66 -3.17
CA ILE A 20 -5.18 -5.69 -4.46
C ILE A 20 -4.22 -6.88 -4.54
N LEU A 21 -3.49 -7.14 -3.46
CA LEU A 21 -2.52 -8.24 -3.39
C LEU A 21 -3.20 -9.59 -3.13
N ASN A 22 -4.50 -9.61 -2.87
CA ASN A 22 -5.28 -10.78 -2.49
C ASN A 22 -4.65 -11.54 -1.31
N VAL A 23 -4.25 -10.79 -0.27
CA VAL A 23 -3.65 -11.34 0.96
C VAL A 23 -4.39 -10.80 2.18
N HIS A 24 -4.23 -11.47 3.33
CA HIS A 24 -4.76 -10.96 4.58
C HIS A 24 -4.06 -9.67 5.03
N VAL A 25 -4.79 -8.75 5.66
CA VAL A 25 -4.25 -7.46 6.18
C VAL A 25 -3.06 -7.70 7.13
N GLU A 26 -3.13 -8.76 7.93
CA GLU A 26 -2.06 -9.15 8.85
C GLU A 26 -0.76 -9.53 8.12
N THR A 27 -0.88 -10.19 6.96
CA THR A 27 0.26 -10.52 6.09
C THR A 27 0.96 -9.25 5.62
N LEU A 28 0.19 -8.23 5.25
CA LEU A 28 0.70 -6.91 4.89
C LEU A 28 1.34 -6.18 6.08
N ARG A 29 0.80 -6.30 7.29
CA ARG A 29 1.43 -5.78 8.52
C ARG A 29 2.79 -6.43 8.76
N ARG A 30 2.88 -7.75 8.58
CA ARG A 30 4.14 -8.50 8.67
C ARG A 30 5.13 -8.04 7.61
N TRP A 31 4.71 -7.88 6.36
CA TRP A 31 5.59 -7.41 5.28
C TRP A 31 6.15 -6.00 5.52
N GLY A 32 5.33 -5.09 6.06
CA GLY A 32 5.81 -3.78 6.48
C GLY A 32 6.85 -3.86 7.63
N LYS A 33 6.71 -4.82 8.56
CA LYS A 33 7.71 -5.05 9.62
C LYS A 33 9.00 -5.67 9.07
N SER A 34 8.87 -6.58 8.10
CA SER A 34 9.99 -7.26 7.44
C SER A 34 10.68 -6.43 6.34
N ARG A 35 10.33 -5.15 6.17
CA ARG A 35 10.81 -4.27 5.08
C ARG A 35 10.63 -4.84 3.66
N LYS A 36 9.73 -5.81 3.48
CA LYS A 36 9.43 -6.41 2.15
C LYS A 36 8.60 -5.50 1.28
N LEU A 37 7.77 -4.66 1.90
CA LEU A 37 6.95 -3.66 1.24
C LEU A 37 7.15 -2.32 1.94
N LYS A 38 7.44 -1.27 1.19
CA LYS A 38 7.71 0.05 1.75
C LYS A 38 6.42 0.64 2.31
N ALA A 39 6.27 0.59 3.63
CA ALA A 39 5.16 1.19 4.33
C ALA A 39 5.53 2.62 4.73
N ILE A 40 4.70 3.59 4.34
CA ILE A 40 4.79 4.98 4.79
C ILE A 40 3.98 5.09 6.07
N VAL A 41 4.63 5.42 7.17
CA VAL A 41 3.95 5.73 8.42
C VAL A 41 3.48 7.18 8.35
N VAL A 42 2.16 7.38 8.35
CA VAL A 42 1.56 8.71 8.15
C VAL A 42 1.35 9.45 9.47
N ASN A 43 1.17 8.71 10.58
CA ASN A 43 0.85 9.26 11.90
C ASN A 43 1.72 8.64 13.00
N GLU A 44 1.90 9.33 14.13
CA GLU A 44 2.56 8.79 15.34
C GLU A 44 1.91 7.50 15.86
N ARG A 45 0.62 7.27 15.57
CA ARG A 45 -0.08 6.01 15.89
C ARG A 45 0.43 4.80 15.10
N GLY A 46 1.29 4.99 14.11
CA GLY A 46 1.80 3.90 13.28
C GLY A 46 0.87 3.52 12.12
N ASP A 47 -0.03 4.40 11.70
CA ASP A 47 -0.88 4.18 10.54
C ASP A 47 -0.04 4.03 9.28
N ARG A 48 -0.13 2.86 8.65
CA ARG A 48 0.65 2.52 7.46
C ARG A 48 -0.17 2.75 6.21
N ARG A 49 0.41 3.52 5.28
CA ARG A 49 -0.06 3.63 3.91
C ARG A 49 0.99 3.16 2.92
N TYR A 50 0.51 2.75 1.75
CA TYR A 50 1.33 2.18 0.70
C TYR A 50 1.17 3.00 -0.57
N ASP A 51 2.28 3.25 -1.26
CA ASP A 51 2.19 3.82 -2.60
C ASP A 51 1.68 2.75 -3.57
N PRO A 52 0.64 3.03 -4.39
CA PRO A 52 0.16 2.08 -5.39
C PRO A 52 1.26 1.64 -6.35
N ARG A 53 2.24 2.52 -6.66
CA ARG A 53 3.39 2.19 -7.52
C ARG A 53 4.30 1.16 -6.89
N ASP A 54 4.49 1.21 -5.57
CA ASP A 54 5.28 0.22 -4.84
C ASP A 54 4.60 -1.16 -4.85
N ILE A 55 3.26 -1.19 -4.73
CA ILE A 55 2.48 -2.43 -4.82
C ILE A 55 2.57 -3.04 -6.23
N GLU A 56 2.41 -2.21 -7.26
CA GLU A 56 2.53 -2.63 -8.66
C GLU A 56 3.95 -3.15 -8.96
N PHE A 57 4.98 -2.44 -8.49
CA PHE A 57 6.37 -2.90 -8.61
C PHE A 57 6.58 -4.23 -7.89
N PHE A 58 6.03 -4.39 -6.69
CA PHE A 58 6.11 -5.63 -5.93
C PHE A 58 5.43 -6.81 -6.65
N LEU A 59 4.27 -6.59 -7.26
CA LEU A 59 3.59 -7.59 -8.10
C LEU A 59 4.42 -7.97 -9.33
N LYS A 60 4.99 -6.97 -10.02
CA LYS A 60 5.83 -7.19 -11.20
C LYS A 60 7.11 -7.96 -10.86
N ASN A 61 7.74 -7.63 -9.73
CA ASN A 61 9.01 -8.24 -9.33
C ASN A 61 8.87 -9.71 -8.86
N ARG A 62 7.65 -10.16 -8.49
CA ARG A 62 7.38 -11.57 -8.14
C ARG A 62 7.17 -12.49 -9.35
N LYS A 63 7.00 -11.96 -10.56
CA LYS A 63 6.75 -12.75 -11.78
C LYS A 63 8.03 -13.19 -12.52
N LYS A 64 9.18 -13.21 -11.84
CA LYS A 64 10.46 -13.63 -12.44
C LYS A 64 10.91 -14.97 -11.88
#